data_AF-A0A7S1AEK7-F1
#
_entry.id   AF-A0A7S1AEK7-F1
#
_cell.length_a   1.000
_cell.length_b   1.000
_cell.length_c   1.000
_cell.angle_alpha   90.00
_cell.angle_beta   90.00
_cell.angle_gamma   90.00
#
_symmetry.space_group_name_H-M   'P 1'
#
loop_
_entity.id
_entity.type
_entity.pdbx_description
1 polymer ?
#
loop_
_entity_poly.entity_id
_entity_poly.type
_entity_poly.pdbx_seq_one_letter_code
_entity_poly.pdbx_strand_id
1 'polypeptide(L)'
;GVRLLSRGSAGSHHCVAGMLSVDEHFDRLHRRFEQMDSDMNLRFAALSARISNIEQRVGTPRRDVPQMSSSEAHTYSTVPDGDHSDSEWLMRADARSDSPRAPRTMYGYCAAMLVSPDPVVANKAAMHLVILMFVQQVLIIAFGSQVYLSAIVSHSRPNEEQALTACFHRNPTDHHDLFIIDNKLIHGEPVGILAAGLAGVFLVAANVKSEDRELMEASCSFYTGVLWKSCLLFLVWVLQAVYLTGFFVNAVPTLLSLSNDSLDLVFNMLATTFILEVDNLLYENVLEKAERREYELAKLPHLLTEQECGYWSSLLFKFHVVWMAAVFLWFRLVLNEYAGNDYSEHLFQGTGPSYAAVYGIRAFALVYAFRHRGEWSTFRVCEVLVIALSLSIFCILYFYFVGNNLVGPWVSPHSPWDTSHCLK
;
A
#
# COMPACT_ATOMS: atom_id res chain seq x y z
N GLY A 1 32.48 -69.30 39.94
CA GLY A 1 33.01 -67.99 39.54
C GLY A 1 32.06 -67.39 38.53
N VAL A 2 31.31 -66.39 38.95
CA VAL A 2 30.20 -65.74 38.23
C VAL A 2 30.74 -64.50 37.50
N ARG A 3 30.35 -64.30 36.23
CA ARG A 3 29.76 -63.06 35.69
C ARG A 3 29.53 -63.16 34.18
N LEU A 4 28.30 -63.55 33.84
CA LEU A 4 27.61 -63.13 32.62
C LEU A 4 27.15 -61.68 32.82
N LEU A 5 27.43 -60.80 31.86
CA LEU A 5 26.78 -59.50 31.74
C LEU A 5 25.63 -59.62 30.75
N SER A 6 24.42 -59.79 31.28
CA SER A 6 23.18 -59.48 30.58
C SER A 6 23.02 -57.96 30.54
N ARG A 7 22.88 -57.37 29.36
CA ARG A 7 22.38 -56.00 29.22
C ARG A 7 20.93 -56.09 28.76
N GLY A 8 20.04 -55.70 29.67
CA GLY A 8 18.60 -55.77 29.52
C GLY A 8 18.05 -54.74 28.54
N SER A 9 17.04 -55.19 27.81
CA SER A 9 15.99 -54.39 27.18
C SER A 9 14.99 -54.00 28.27
N ALA A 10 14.88 -52.71 28.58
CA ALA A 10 13.76 -52.10 29.28
C ALA A 10 13.87 -50.57 29.16
N GLY A 11 12.84 -49.93 28.59
CA GLY A 11 12.74 -48.46 28.57
C GLY A 11 11.98 -47.84 27.39
N SER A 12 10.85 -48.40 26.98
CA SER A 12 9.87 -47.67 26.17
C SER A 12 8.88 -47.02 27.14
N HIS A 13 9.07 -45.75 27.46
CA HIS A 13 8.08 -44.95 28.17
C HIS A 13 8.19 -43.46 27.80
N HIS A 14 7.10 -42.94 27.25
CA HIS A 14 6.63 -41.54 27.24
C HIS A 14 7.37 -40.50 26.35
N CYS A 15 7.08 -40.54 25.04
CA CYS A 15 7.11 -39.35 24.15
C CYS A 15 5.70 -39.02 23.63
N VAL A 16 4.71 -38.92 24.53
CA VAL A 16 3.32 -38.56 24.17
C VAL A 16 2.87 -37.23 24.81
N ALA A 17 3.72 -36.60 25.64
CA ALA A 17 3.34 -35.41 26.39
C ALA A 17 3.50 -34.07 25.64
N GLY A 18 4.05 -34.06 24.42
CA GLY A 18 4.29 -32.84 23.64
C GLY A 18 3.17 -32.45 22.66
N MET A 19 2.58 -33.43 21.96
CA MET A 19 1.55 -33.17 20.92
C MET A 19 0.26 -32.58 21.48
N LEU A 20 -0.19 -33.05 22.65
CA LEU A 20 -1.41 -32.52 23.29
C LEU A 20 -1.34 -31.03 23.61
N SER A 21 -0.14 -30.48 23.85
CA SER A 21 0.03 -29.04 24.13
C SER A 21 0.00 -28.16 22.87
N VAL A 22 0.38 -28.73 21.73
CA VAL A 22 0.40 -28.05 20.43
C VAL A 22 -1.01 -28.03 19.85
N ASP A 23 -1.73 -29.15 19.92
CA ASP A 23 -3.14 -29.23 19.50
C ASP A 23 -4.02 -28.27 20.32
N GLU A 24 -3.80 -28.16 21.63
CA GLU A 24 -4.54 -27.21 22.47
C GLU A 24 -4.21 -25.73 22.14
N HIS A 25 -3.03 -25.47 21.59
CA HIS A 25 -2.63 -24.13 21.15
C HIS A 25 -3.26 -23.78 19.79
N PHE A 26 -3.28 -24.73 18.85
CA PHE A 26 -3.97 -24.57 17.56
C PHE A 26 -5.47 -24.44 17.73
N ASP A 27 -6.10 -25.22 18.62
CA ASP A 27 -7.53 -25.08 18.94
C ASP A 27 -7.87 -23.71 19.54
N ARG A 28 -6.96 -23.12 20.31
CA ARG A 28 -7.14 -21.76 20.86
C ARG A 28 -6.97 -20.68 19.79
N LEU A 29 -6.04 -20.85 18.87
CA LEU A 29 -5.84 -19.96 17.72
C LEU A 29 -7.04 -20.02 16.77
N HIS A 30 -7.50 -21.23 16.43
CA HIS A 30 -8.66 -21.46 15.58
C HIS A 30 -9.91 -20.79 16.15
N ARG A 31 -10.20 -21.00 17.44
CA ARG A 31 -11.32 -20.32 18.12
C ARG A 31 -11.22 -18.79 18.12
N ARG A 32 -10.00 -18.23 18.19
CA ARG A 32 -9.80 -16.77 18.07
C ARG A 32 -10.06 -16.26 16.66
N PHE A 33 -9.69 -17.04 15.64
CA PHE A 33 -9.99 -16.70 14.25
C PHE A 33 -11.49 -16.76 13.96
N GLU A 34 -12.19 -17.82 14.42
CA GLU A 34 -13.65 -17.90 14.31
C GLU A 34 -14.35 -16.74 15.02
N GLN A 35 -13.86 -16.35 16.21
CA GLN A 35 -14.40 -15.22 16.95
C GLN A 35 -14.17 -13.89 16.23
N MET A 36 -12.99 -13.70 15.62
CA MET A 36 -12.66 -12.49 14.86
C MET A 36 -13.49 -12.40 13.57
N ASP A 37 -13.67 -13.51 12.86
CA ASP A 37 -14.50 -13.57 11.66
C ASP A 37 -15.98 -13.33 12.00
N SER A 38 -16.47 -13.89 13.12
CA SER A 38 -17.80 -13.57 13.63
C SER A 38 -17.96 -12.09 13.98
N ASP A 39 -16.98 -11.44 14.63
CA ASP A 39 -17.06 -10.01 14.97
C ASP A 39 -17.02 -9.14 13.70
N MET A 40 -16.21 -9.52 12.71
CA MET A 40 -16.12 -8.83 11.44
C MET A 40 -17.44 -8.92 10.65
N ASN A 41 -18.04 -10.12 10.56
CA ASN A 41 -19.34 -10.32 9.94
C ASN A 41 -20.45 -9.52 10.64
N LEU A 42 -20.39 -9.40 11.97
CA LEU A 42 -21.35 -8.62 12.75
C LEU A 42 -21.20 -7.11 12.50
N ARG A 43 -19.96 -6.63 12.35
CA ARG A 43 -19.67 -5.23 11.96
C ARG A 43 -20.12 -4.94 10.52
N PHE A 44 -19.92 -5.87 9.59
CA PHE A 44 -20.41 -5.73 8.21
C PHE A 44 -21.94 -5.72 8.13
N ALA A 45 -22.61 -6.58 8.89
CA ALA A 45 -24.07 -6.58 8.98
C ALA A 45 -24.60 -5.26 9.58
N ALA A 46 -23.94 -4.74 10.62
CA ALA A 46 -24.28 -3.44 11.20
C ALA A 46 -24.07 -2.28 10.22
N LEU A 47 -23.00 -2.33 9.42
CA LEU A 47 -22.73 -1.34 8.37
C LEU A 47 -23.79 -1.41 7.26
N SER A 48 -24.13 -2.61 6.80
CA SER A 48 -25.16 -2.84 5.78
C SER A 48 -26.55 -2.37 6.24
N ALA A 49 -26.91 -2.62 7.50
CA ALA A 49 -28.16 -2.12 8.08
C ALA A 49 -28.18 -0.59 8.18
N ARG A 50 -27.05 0.06 8.47
CA ARG A 50 -26.93 1.53 8.45
C ARG A 50 -27.12 2.10 7.06
N ILE A 51 -26.51 1.49 6.05
CA ILE A 51 -26.65 1.91 4.64
C ILE A 51 -28.11 1.78 4.19
N SER A 52 -28.76 0.65 4.46
CA SER A 52 -30.18 0.44 4.12
C SER A 52 -31.12 1.45 4.79
N ASN A 53 -30.86 1.83 6.05
CA ASN A 53 -31.67 2.84 6.76
C ASN A 53 -31.48 4.25 6.17
N ILE A 54 -30.28 4.55 5.67
CA ILE A 54 -30.01 5.80 4.94
C ILE A 54 -30.77 5.81 3.60
N GLU A 55 -30.71 4.72 2.83
CA GLU A 55 -31.43 4.61 1.55
C GLU A 55 -32.96 4.74 1.75
N GLN A 56 -33.50 4.14 2.80
CA GLN A 56 -34.94 4.24 3.11
C GLN A 56 -35.35 5.67 3.50
N ARG A 57 -34.49 6.42 4.18
CA ARG A 57 -34.74 7.84 4.51
C ARG A 57 -34.61 8.76 3.30
N VAL A 58 -33.73 8.45 2.36
CA VAL A 58 -33.55 9.23 1.11
C VAL A 58 -34.64 8.91 0.09
N GLY A 59 -35.19 7.69 0.11
CA GLY A 59 -36.21 7.22 -0.83
C GLY A 59 -37.66 7.58 -0.50
N THR A 60 -37.97 8.12 0.68
CA THR A 60 -39.34 8.55 1.00
C THR A 60 -39.59 9.99 0.56
N PRO A 61 -40.34 10.25 -0.53
CA PRO A 61 -40.70 11.61 -0.93
C PRO A 61 -41.61 12.20 0.15
N ARG A 62 -41.16 13.31 0.74
CA ARG A 62 -41.92 14.11 1.71
C ARG A 62 -43.11 14.76 1.00
N ARG A 63 -44.21 14.02 0.90
CA ARG A 63 -45.50 14.50 0.40
C ARG A 63 -46.18 15.16 1.59
N ASP A 64 -46.00 16.47 1.72
CA ASP A 64 -46.89 17.42 2.43
C ASP A 64 -46.25 18.82 2.37
N VAL A 65 -46.46 19.51 1.25
CA VAL A 65 -46.31 20.96 1.17
C VAL A 65 -47.68 21.52 0.78
N PRO A 66 -48.33 22.32 1.65
CA PRO A 66 -49.54 23.03 1.28
C PRO A 66 -49.20 24.07 0.21
N GLN A 67 -49.94 24.07 -0.91
CA GLN A 67 -49.94 25.19 -1.83
C GLN A 67 -50.48 26.42 -1.10
N MET A 68 -49.64 27.42 -0.88
CA MET A 68 -50.09 28.77 -0.53
C MET A 68 -49.73 29.76 -1.64
N SER A 69 -50.74 30.57 -1.93
CA SER A 69 -50.88 31.50 -3.03
C SER A 69 -49.88 32.66 -2.99
N SER A 70 -49.52 33.09 -4.19
CA SER A 70 -48.82 34.34 -4.49
C SER A 70 -49.54 35.55 -3.90
N SER A 71 -48.97 36.17 -2.88
CA SER A 71 -49.02 37.62 -2.65
C SER A 71 -48.16 37.94 -1.43
N GLU A 72 -47.38 39.01 -1.56
CA GLU A 72 -46.65 39.72 -0.49
C GLU A 72 -45.22 39.28 -0.14
N ALA A 73 -44.45 40.34 0.07
CA ALA A 73 -43.02 40.43 0.08
C ALA A 73 -42.47 40.44 1.51
N HIS A 74 -41.13 40.50 1.56
CA HIS A 74 -40.28 40.94 2.65
C HIS A 74 -39.79 39.92 3.68
N THR A 75 -38.48 39.70 3.56
CA THR A 75 -37.49 39.74 4.65
C THR A 75 -37.76 38.78 5.81
N TYR A 76 -37.11 37.62 5.82
CA TYR A 76 -36.32 37.18 6.97
C TYR A 76 -35.37 36.07 6.53
N SER A 77 -34.09 36.34 6.74
CA SER A 77 -33.04 35.34 6.85
C SER A 77 -33.38 34.42 8.02
N THR A 78 -33.64 33.16 7.72
CA THR A 78 -33.53 32.07 8.69
C THR A 78 -32.66 31.01 8.05
N VAL A 79 -31.37 31.06 8.39
CA VAL A 79 -30.44 29.94 8.23
C VAL A 79 -31.04 28.75 8.99
N PRO A 80 -31.32 27.61 8.33
CA PRO A 80 -31.72 26.41 9.04
C PRO A 80 -30.48 25.82 9.70
N ASP A 81 -30.46 25.77 11.03
CA ASP A 81 -29.60 24.85 11.76
C ASP A 81 -29.94 23.42 11.32
N GLY A 82 -29.00 22.77 10.62
CA GLY A 82 -29.23 21.46 10.05
C GLY A 82 -27.97 20.86 9.45
N ASP A 83 -27.08 20.39 10.31
CA ASP A 83 -25.85 19.61 10.04
C ASP A 83 -26.02 18.35 9.14
N HIS A 84 -27.23 18.10 8.61
CA HIS A 84 -27.55 16.99 7.72
C HIS A 84 -28.05 17.42 6.33
N SER A 85 -28.33 18.70 6.10
CA SER A 85 -28.76 19.20 4.78
C SER A 85 -27.58 19.52 3.86
N ASP A 86 -26.44 19.89 4.45
CA ASP A 86 -25.28 20.37 3.71
C ASP A 86 -24.58 19.26 2.93
N SER A 87 -24.57 18.02 3.42
CA SER A 87 -23.95 16.88 2.73
C SER A 87 -24.71 16.46 1.47
N GLU A 88 -26.05 16.49 1.49
CA GLU A 88 -26.86 16.14 0.32
C GLU A 88 -26.85 17.26 -0.74
N TRP A 89 -26.75 18.51 -0.31
CA TRP A 89 -26.60 19.66 -1.20
C TRP A 89 -25.20 19.75 -1.81
N LEU A 90 -24.14 19.46 -1.04
CA LEU A 90 -22.78 19.32 -1.55
C LEU A 90 -22.67 18.20 -2.59
N MET A 91 -23.27 17.03 -2.35
CA MET A 91 -23.26 15.95 -3.35
C MET A 91 -24.06 16.29 -4.62
N ARG A 92 -25.17 17.03 -4.52
CA ARG A 92 -25.94 17.49 -5.70
C ARG A 92 -25.30 18.68 -6.43
N ALA A 93 -24.58 19.55 -5.73
CA ALA A 93 -23.80 20.62 -6.32
C ALA A 93 -22.53 20.09 -7.01
N ASP A 94 -21.87 19.09 -6.40
CA ASP A 94 -20.73 18.35 -6.96
C ASP A 94 -21.10 17.65 -8.28
N ALA A 95 -22.35 17.20 -8.44
CA ALA A 95 -22.82 16.55 -9.67
C ALA A 95 -23.17 17.51 -10.83
N ARG A 96 -23.25 18.83 -10.58
CA ARG A 96 -23.68 19.85 -11.57
C ARG A 96 -22.61 20.89 -11.90
N SER A 97 -21.47 20.83 -11.23
CA SER A 97 -20.37 21.76 -11.44
C SER A 97 -19.53 21.31 -12.66
N ASP A 98 -19.65 22.03 -13.77
CA ASP A 98 -18.75 21.90 -14.93
C ASP A 98 -17.31 22.40 -14.64
N SER A 99 -17.02 22.89 -13.42
CA SER A 99 -15.67 23.28 -13.05
C SER A 99 -14.81 22.08 -12.65
N PRO A 100 -13.56 21.98 -13.12
CA PRO A 100 -12.65 20.92 -12.75
C PRO A 100 -12.52 20.86 -11.22
N ARG A 101 -12.79 19.68 -10.66
CA ARG A 101 -12.77 19.44 -9.22
C ARG A 101 -11.33 19.50 -8.73
N ALA A 102 -11.08 20.26 -7.67
CA ALA A 102 -9.79 20.27 -7.02
C ALA A 102 -9.49 18.85 -6.46
N PRO A 103 -8.26 18.32 -6.62
CA PRO A 103 -7.91 17.00 -6.12
C PRO A 103 -8.03 16.97 -4.59
N ARG A 104 -8.73 15.96 -4.06
CA ARG A 104 -9.02 15.83 -2.61
C ARG A 104 -7.90 15.10 -1.86
N THR A 105 -6.67 15.56 -2.06
CA THR A 105 -5.45 15.03 -1.44
C THR A 105 -4.86 16.05 -0.46
N MET A 106 -4.20 15.58 0.60
CA MET A 106 -3.52 16.47 1.56
C MET A 106 -2.32 17.13 0.86
N TYR A 107 -1.64 16.41 -0.02
CA TYR A 107 -0.64 16.99 -0.91
C TYR A 107 -1.23 18.14 -1.76
N GLY A 108 -2.36 17.93 -2.43
CA GLY A 108 -2.98 18.93 -3.29
C GLY A 108 -3.41 20.18 -2.54
N TYR A 109 -3.99 20.01 -1.35
CA TYR A 109 -4.27 21.11 -0.43
C TYR A 109 -3.00 21.90 -0.09
N CYS A 110 -1.95 21.21 0.37
CA CYS A 110 -0.72 21.85 0.80
C CYS A 110 -0.01 22.56 -0.37
N ALA A 111 0.02 21.94 -1.54
CA ALA A 111 0.62 22.50 -2.74
C ALA A 111 -0.04 23.82 -3.13
N ALA A 112 -1.37 23.87 -3.09
CA ALA A 112 -2.13 25.07 -3.39
C ALA A 112 -1.94 26.17 -2.34
N MET A 113 -2.09 25.81 -1.05
CA MET A 113 -2.05 26.78 0.05
C MET A 113 -0.65 27.31 0.31
N LEU A 114 0.41 26.57 -0.02
CA LEU A 114 1.78 27.06 0.16
C LEU A 114 2.10 28.24 -0.76
N VAL A 115 1.43 28.33 -1.92
CA VAL A 115 1.54 29.44 -2.88
C VAL A 115 0.82 30.70 -2.37
N SER A 116 -0.04 30.58 -1.35
CA SER A 116 -0.77 31.71 -0.78
C SER A 116 0.19 32.85 -0.36
N PRO A 117 -0.17 34.12 -0.63
CA PRO A 117 0.58 35.27 -0.16
C PRO A 117 0.48 35.44 1.37
N ASP A 118 -0.54 34.88 2.00
CA ASP A 118 -0.67 34.92 3.46
C ASP A 118 0.34 33.97 4.13
N PRO A 119 1.29 34.49 4.93
CA PRO A 119 2.28 33.67 5.60
C PRO A 119 1.68 32.70 6.63
N VAL A 120 0.53 33.03 7.23
CA VAL A 120 -0.13 32.18 8.22
C VAL A 120 -0.68 30.92 7.55
N VAL A 121 -1.41 31.10 6.45
CA VAL A 121 -1.95 30.00 5.63
C VAL A 121 -0.82 29.14 5.07
N ALA A 122 0.21 29.78 4.49
CA ALA A 122 1.34 29.05 3.92
C ALA A 122 2.13 28.25 4.98
N ASN A 123 2.36 28.81 6.17
CA ASN A 123 3.05 28.08 7.23
C ASN A 123 2.21 26.90 7.76
N LYS A 124 0.88 27.06 7.87
CA LYS A 124 -0.01 25.96 8.25
C LYS A 124 0.02 24.84 7.22
N ALA A 125 -0.03 25.18 5.93
CA ALA A 125 0.12 24.23 4.83
C ALA A 125 1.48 23.51 4.84
N ALA A 126 2.58 24.23 5.11
CA ALA A 126 3.90 23.63 5.25
C ALA A 126 3.97 22.61 6.40
N MET A 127 3.34 22.91 7.54
CA MET A 127 3.26 21.99 8.68
C MET A 127 2.48 20.72 8.35
N HIS A 128 1.31 20.86 7.70
CA HIS A 128 0.53 19.74 7.21
C HIS A 128 1.31 18.86 6.22
N LEU A 129 2.08 19.48 5.33
CA LEU A 129 2.93 18.79 4.37
C LEU A 129 4.05 18.00 5.07
N VAL A 130 4.65 18.55 6.13
CA VAL A 130 5.66 17.85 6.95
C VAL A 130 5.03 16.66 7.69
N ILE A 131 3.80 16.82 8.21
CA ILE A 131 3.06 15.73 8.88
C ILE A 131 2.76 14.61 7.88
N LEU A 132 2.25 14.94 6.69
CA LEU A 132 2.01 13.98 5.61
C LEU A 132 3.28 13.18 5.30
N MET A 133 4.40 13.89 5.10
CA MET A 133 5.69 13.26 4.84
C MET A 133 6.12 12.33 5.98
N PHE A 134 6.01 12.77 7.23
CA PHE A 134 6.40 11.97 8.38
C PHE A 134 5.58 10.68 8.48
N VAL A 135 4.24 10.79 8.39
CA VAL A 135 3.34 9.65 8.49
C VAL A 135 3.62 8.63 7.39
N GLN A 136 3.75 9.09 6.14
CA GLN A 136 4.04 8.20 5.02
C GLN A 136 5.40 7.51 5.15
N GLN A 137 6.47 8.23 5.52
CA GLN A 137 7.78 7.61 5.65
C GLN A 137 7.80 6.54 6.75
N VAL A 138 7.12 6.78 7.88
CA VAL A 138 6.97 5.76 8.93
C VAL A 138 6.25 4.52 8.40
N LEU A 139 5.15 4.71 7.66
CA LEU A 139 4.38 3.60 7.08
C LEU A 139 5.19 2.83 6.03
N ILE A 140 5.93 3.51 5.15
CA ILE A 140 6.81 2.89 4.14
C ILE A 140 7.89 2.06 4.82
N ILE A 141 8.56 2.61 5.83
CA ILE A 141 9.63 1.89 6.56
C ILE A 141 9.06 0.65 7.25
N ALA A 142 7.91 0.78 7.91
CA ALA A 142 7.25 -0.33 8.57
C ALA A 142 6.86 -1.42 7.55
N PHE A 143 6.21 -1.03 6.45
CA PHE A 143 5.81 -1.94 5.38
C PHE A 143 7.01 -2.60 4.72
N GLY A 144 8.04 -1.85 4.35
CA GLY A 144 9.25 -2.38 3.72
C GLY A 144 10.01 -3.34 4.62
N SER A 145 10.12 -3.02 5.91
CA SER A 145 10.72 -3.93 6.89
C SER A 145 9.92 -5.22 7.00
N GLN A 146 8.58 -5.14 7.00
CA GLN A 146 7.72 -6.31 7.07
C GLN A 146 7.83 -7.19 5.82
N VAL A 147 7.81 -6.60 4.62
CA VAL A 147 7.98 -7.33 3.35
C VAL A 147 9.33 -8.04 3.33
N TYR A 148 10.39 -7.32 3.69
CA TYR A 148 11.76 -7.83 3.67
C TYR A 148 11.98 -8.95 4.70
N LEU A 149 11.50 -8.77 5.94
CA LEU A 149 11.57 -9.81 6.97
C LEU A 149 10.74 -11.04 6.58
N SER A 150 9.54 -10.84 6.04
CA SER A 150 8.69 -11.95 5.60
C SER A 150 9.36 -12.75 4.47
N ALA A 151 10.03 -12.05 3.54
CA ALA A 151 10.80 -12.67 2.47
C ALA A 151 11.95 -13.55 3.00
N ILE A 152 12.72 -13.06 3.98
CA ILE A 152 13.79 -13.84 4.59
C ILE A 152 13.22 -15.02 5.38
N VAL A 153 12.21 -14.79 6.21
CA VAL A 153 11.69 -15.81 7.13
C VAL A 153 11.07 -16.98 6.35
N SER A 154 10.33 -16.68 5.29
CA SER A 154 9.75 -17.72 4.41
C SER A 154 10.79 -18.61 3.74
N HIS A 155 11.96 -18.07 3.38
CA HIS A 155 13.00 -18.80 2.63
C HIS A 155 14.19 -19.26 3.49
N SER A 156 14.23 -18.90 4.78
CA SER A 156 15.32 -19.28 5.71
C SER A 156 15.06 -20.59 6.46
N ARG A 157 13.82 -21.07 6.49
CA ARG A 157 13.51 -22.39 7.07
C ARG A 157 13.86 -23.48 6.05
N PRO A 158 14.71 -24.46 6.38
CA PRO A 158 14.99 -25.57 5.47
C PRO A 158 13.68 -26.30 5.18
N ASN A 159 13.51 -26.66 3.90
CA ASN A 159 12.33 -27.26 3.27
C ASN A 159 11.74 -28.54 3.91
N GLU A 160 12.15 -28.97 5.11
CA GLU A 160 11.63 -30.21 5.71
C GLU A 160 10.11 -30.16 5.93
N GLU A 161 9.55 -29.07 6.41
CA GLU A 161 8.11 -28.98 6.71
C GLU A 161 7.24 -28.81 5.46
N GLN A 162 7.70 -28.04 4.45
CA GLN A 162 7.05 -27.90 3.14
C GLN A 162 7.21 -29.16 2.28
N ALA A 163 8.35 -29.85 2.34
CA ALA A 163 8.54 -31.15 1.71
C ALA A 163 7.65 -32.20 2.38
N LEU A 164 7.48 -32.15 3.71
CA LEU A 164 6.53 -33.01 4.42
C LEU A 164 5.08 -32.70 4.02
N THR A 165 4.64 -31.45 3.99
CA THR A 165 3.25 -31.12 3.59
C THR A 165 2.95 -31.43 2.13
N ALA A 166 3.92 -31.23 1.22
CA ALA A 166 3.81 -31.69 -0.17
C ALA A 166 3.76 -33.22 -0.29
N CYS A 167 4.39 -33.95 0.64
CA CYS A 167 4.26 -35.41 0.74
C CYS A 167 2.93 -35.85 1.38
N PHE A 168 2.42 -35.13 2.38
CA PHE A 168 1.21 -35.49 3.13
C PHE A 168 -0.10 -35.15 2.39
N HIS A 169 -0.13 -34.13 1.53
CA HIS A 169 -1.29 -33.85 0.66
C HIS A 169 -1.40 -34.79 -0.54
N ARG A 170 -0.43 -35.69 -0.73
CA ARG A 170 -0.50 -36.73 -1.76
C ARG A 170 -1.12 -38.01 -1.21
N ASN A 171 -2.24 -37.90 -0.52
CA ASN A 171 -3.07 -39.06 -0.19
C ASN A 171 -4.17 -39.17 -1.27
N PRO A 172 -4.05 -40.08 -2.26
CA PRO A 172 -4.91 -40.15 -3.45
C PRO A 172 -6.35 -40.61 -3.17
N THR A 173 -6.78 -40.62 -1.90
CA THR A 173 -8.08 -41.17 -1.48
C THR A 173 -9.01 -40.15 -0.83
N ASP A 174 -8.54 -38.94 -0.50
CA ASP A 174 -9.41 -37.87 0.00
C ASP A 174 -10.01 -37.09 -1.17
N HIS A 175 -11.04 -37.69 -1.78
CA HIS A 175 -11.95 -37.06 -2.72
C HIS A 175 -12.88 -36.05 -2.02
N HIS A 176 -12.33 -34.94 -1.54
CA HIS A 176 -13.17 -33.77 -1.29
C HIS A 176 -13.30 -32.95 -2.58
N ASP A 177 -14.35 -33.28 -3.32
CA ASP A 177 -14.90 -32.56 -4.48
C ASP A 177 -15.33 -31.13 -4.12
N LEU A 178 -14.38 -30.23 -3.93
CA LEU A 178 -14.67 -28.80 -3.97
C LEU A 178 -13.61 -28.08 -4.81
N PHE A 179 -14.09 -27.57 -5.95
CA PHE A 179 -13.42 -26.71 -6.94
C PHE A 179 -12.53 -27.36 -8.01
N ILE A 180 -13.14 -27.51 -9.20
CA ILE A 180 -12.61 -27.98 -10.49
C ILE A 180 -11.41 -27.14 -11.03
N ILE A 181 -10.93 -26.13 -10.30
CA ILE A 181 -9.74 -25.35 -10.64
C ILE A 181 -8.47 -25.90 -9.97
N ASP A 182 -8.58 -26.73 -8.92
CA ASP A 182 -7.46 -27.07 -8.03
C ASP A 182 -6.42 -28.06 -8.59
N ASN A 183 -6.66 -28.68 -9.74
CA ASN A 183 -5.70 -29.66 -10.30
C ASN A 183 -4.79 -29.11 -11.39
N LYS A 184 -4.92 -27.83 -11.77
CA LYS A 184 -3.96 -27.21 -12.70
C LYS A 184 -2.88 -26.51 -11.89
N LEU A 185 -1.75 -27.19 -11.77
CA LEU A 185 -0.51 -26.63 -11.25
C LEU A 185 0.30 -26.07 -12.42
N ILE A 186 0.79 -24.85 -12.30
CA ILE A 186 1.80 -24.28 -13.19
C ILE A 186 3.08 -24.19 -12.38
N HIS A 187 4.11 -24.95 -12.75
CA HIS A 187 5.37 -25.04 -11.97
C HIS A 187 5.17 -25.41 -10.49
N GLY A 188 4.15 -26.20 -10.17
CA GLY A 188 3.85 -26.59 -8.78
C GLY A 188 2.99 -25.59 -8.01
N GLU A 189 2.66 -24.45 -8.58
CA GLU A 189 1.80 -23.43 -7.95
C GLU A 189 0.32 -23.58 -8.39
N PRO A 190 -0.64 -23.44 -7.47
CA PRO A 190 -2.06 -23.42 -7.81
C PRO A 190 -2.42 -22.24 -8.73
N VAL A 191 -3.06 -22.53 -9.86
CA VAL A 191 -3.49 -21.50 -10.83
C VAL A 191 -4.39 -20.43 -10.18
N GLY A 192 -5.21 -20.80 -9.19
CA GLY A 192 -6.06 -19.87 -8.45
C GLY A 192 -5.26 -18.78 -7.73
N ILE A 193 -4.15 -19.13 -7.08
CA ILE A 193 -3.28 -18.19 -6.36
C ILE A 193 -2.57 -17.27 -7.35
N LEU A 194 -2.04 -17.81 -8.45
CA LEU A 194 -1.41 -17.01 -9.50
C LEU A 194 -2.39 -16.00 -10.12
N ALA A 195 -3.61 -16.44 -10.42
CA ALA A 195 -4.66 -15.57 -10.96
C ALA A 195 -5.07 -14.48 -9.95
N ALA A 196 -5.25 -14.84 -8.67
CA ALA A 196 -5.56 -13.89 -7.61
C ALA A 196 -4.44 -12.87 -7.39
N GLY A 197 -3.17 -13.30 -7.41
CA GLY A 197 -2.00 -12.41 -7.31
C GLY A 197 -1.92 -11.43 -8.49
N LEU A 198 -2.15 -11.89 -9.72
CA LEU A 198 -2.19 -11.02 -10.91
C LEU A 198 -3.37 -10.05 -10.88
N ALA A 199 -4.54 -10.48 -10.40
CA ALA A 199 -5.68 -9.60 -10.17
C ALA A 199 -5.33 -8.53 -9.12
N GLY A 200 -4.65 -8.91 -8.05
CA GLY A 200 -4.17 -7.98 -7.02
C GLY A 200 -3.16 -6.96 -7.55
N VAL A 201 -2.19 -7.40 -8.37
CA VAL A 201 -1.27 -6.52 -9.09
C VAL A 201 -2.04 -5.48 -9.92
N PHE A 202 -3.05 -5.92 -10.68
CA PHE A 202 -3.85 -5.02 -11.51
C PHE A 202 -4.61 -4.00 -10.66
N LEU A 203 -5.24 -4.43 -9.56
CA LEU A 203 -5.98 -3.55 -8.66
C LEU A 203 -5.07 -2.50 -8.02
N VAL A 204 -3.91 -2.90 -7.50
CA VAL A 204 -2.96 -1.97 -6.90
C VAL A 204 -2.42 -1.00 -7.95
N ALA A 205 -2.07 -1.48 -9.15
CA ALA A 205 -1.65 -0.60 -10.24
C ALA A 205 -2.75 0.39 -10.64
N ALA A 206 -4.02 0.00 -10.58
CA ALA A 206 -5.16 0.88 -10.85
C ALA A 206 -5.31 1.96 -9.77
N ASN A 207 -5.09 1.62 -8.50
CA ASN A 207 -5.07 2.60 -7.40
C ASN A 207 -3.92 3.60 -7.60
N VAL A 208 -2.71 3.10 -7.88
CA VAL A 208 -1.55 3.94 -8.21
C VAL A 208 -1.83 4.87 -9.40
N LYS A 209 -2.55 4.40 -10.42
CA LYS A 209 -2.95 5.26 -11.55
C LYS A 209 -3.85 6.42 -11.10
N SER A 210 -4.79 6.15 -10.19
CA SER A 210 -5.68 7.18 -9.65
C SER A 210 -4.88 8.24 -8.92
N GLU A 211 -3.94 7.82 -8.08
CA GLU A 211 -3.04 8.72 -7.35
C GLU A 211 -2.13 9.52 -8.28
N ASP A 212 -1.55 8.88 -9.30
CA ASP A 212 -0.72 9.55 -10.30
C ASP A 212 -1.49 10.68 -10.98
N ARG A 213 -2.76 10.41 -11.31
CA ARG A 213 -3.64 11.39 -11.92
C ARG A 213 -3.90 12.56 -10.97
N GLU A 214 -4.32 12.27 -9.73
CA GLU A 214 -4.59 13.30 -8.72
C GLU A 214 -3.35 14.15 -8.40
N LEU A 215 -2.17 13.52 -8.34
CA LEU A 215 -0.91 14.19 -8.10
C LEU A 215 -0.48 15.06 -9.28
N MET A 216 -0.67 14.60 -10.52
CA MET A 216 -0.44 15.40 -11.73
C MET A 216 -1.42 16.58 -11.81
N GLU A 217 -2.68 16.40 -11.43
CA GLU A 217 -3.70 17.46 -11.37
C GLU A 217 -3.41 18.46 -10.25
N ALA A 218 -2.89 17.99 -9.11
CA ALA A 218 -2.46 18.79 -7.97
C ALA A 218 -1.16 19.56 -8.21
N SER A 219 -0.35 19.14 -9.19
CA SER A 219 0.92 19.77 -9.51
C SER A 219 0.67 21.16 -10.10
N CYS A 220 0.86 22.18 -9.25
CA CYS A 220 0.83 23.60 -9.60
C CYS A 220 2.25 24.10 -9.90
N SER A 221 2.42 25.34 -10.36
CA SER A 221 3.75 25.92 -10.57
C SER A 221 4.60 25.74 -9.31
N PHE A 222 5.72 25.03 -9.43
CA PHE A 222 6.66 24.84 -8.33
C PHE A 222 7.34 26.15 -7.92
N TYR A 223 7.20 27.20 -8.73
CA TYR A 223 7.72 28.52 -8.44
C TYR A 223 6.74 29.32 -7.59
N THR A 224 7.06 29.44 -6.31
CA THR A 224 6.24 30.21 -5.35
C THR A 224 6.79 31.63 -5.11
N GLY A 225 7.82 32.05 -5.86
CA GLY A 225 8.61 33.26 -5.59
C GLY A 225 9.52 33.19 -4.35
N VAL A 226 9.43 32.12 -3.56
CA VAL A 226 10.18 31.93 -2.31
C VAL A 226 10.89 30.57 -2.35
N LEU A 227 12.22 30.59 -2.33
CA LEU A 227 13.06 29.42 -2.59
C LEU A 227 12.72 28.22 -1.69
N TRP A 228 12.57 28.42 -0.37
CA TRP A 228 12.34 27.31 0.56
C TRP A 228 11.00 26.60 0.30
N LYS A 229 9.95 27.35 -0.05
CA LYS A 229 8.62 26.80 -0.39
C LYS A 229 8.69 25.96 -1.65
N SER A 230 9.38 26.49 -2.67
CA SER A 230 9.60 25.79 -3.94
C SER A 230 10.40 24.50 -3.74
N CYS A 231 11.49 24.55 -2.96
CA CYS A 231 12.28 23.36 -2.61
C CYS A 231 11.46 22.32 -1.84
N LEU A 232 10.62 22.75 -0.89
CA LEU A 232 9.79 21.85 -0.09
C LEU A 232 8.74 21.13 -0.95
N LEU A 233 7.97 21.86 -1.77
CA LEU A 233 6.97 21.26 -2.66
C LEU A 233 7.59 20.26 -3.61
N PHE A 234 8.75 20.61 -4.15
CA PHE A 234 9.44 19.78 -5.09
C PHE A 234 10.01 18.51 -4.43
N LEU A 235 10.62 18.64 -3.25
CA LEU A 235 11.09 17.48 -2.47
C LEU A 235 9.94 16.52 -2.18
N VAL A 236 8.80 17.04 -1.70
CA VAL A 236 7.64 16.19 -1.39
C VAL A 236 7.05 15.59 -2.65
N TRP A 237 6.98 16.35 -3.74
CA TRP A 237 6.55 15.82 -5.03
C TRP A 237 7.43 14.64 -5.48
N VAL A 238 8.75 14.73 -5.37
CA VAL A 238 9.64 13.59 -5.69
C VAL A 238 9.37 12.39 -4.79
N LEU A 239 9.18 12.63 -3.49
CA LEU A 239 8.96 11.57 -2.52
C LEU A 239 7.62 10.85 -2.77
N GLN A 240 6.57 11.58 -3.09
CA GLN A 240 5.24 11.04 -3.43
C GLN A 240 5.24 10.41 -4.83
N ALA A 241 5.58 11.22 -5.84
CA ALA A 241 5.45 10.87 -7.23
C ALA A 241 6.44 9.79 -7.64
N VAL A 242 7.70 9.83 -7.18
CA VAL A 242 8.74 8.93 -7.68
C VAL A 242 9.03 7.83 -6.68
N TYR A 243 9.38 8.20 -5.45
CA TYR A 243 9.90 7.25 -4.45
C TYR A 243 8.80 6.32 -3.90
N LEU A 244 7.71 6.88 -3.36
CA LEU A 244 6.61 6.12 -2.77
C LEU A 244 6.03 5.13 -3.79
N THR A 245 5.57 5.63 -4.93
CA THR A 245 4.98 4.78 -5.96
C THR A 245 5.97 3.75 -6.50
N GLY A 246 7.22 4.15 -6.79
CA GLY A 246 8.23 3.24 -7.30
C GLY A 246 8.59 2.14 -6.28
N PHE A 247 8.51 2.46 -4.99
CA PHE A 247 8.68 1.50 -3.92
C PHE A 247 7.54 0.48 -3.93
N PHE A 248 6.28 0.91 -3.97
CA PHE A 248 5.11 0.02 -4.04
C PHE A 248 5.09 -0.87 -5.29
N VAL A 249 5.50 -0.34 -6.44
CA VAL A 249 5.60 -1.10 -7.70
C VAL A 249 6.55 -2.30 -7.59
N ASN A 250 7.52 -2.30 -6.66
CA ASN A 250 8.41 -3.44 -6.42
C ASN A 250 8.01 -4.25 -5.17
N ALA A 251 7.64 -3.57 -4.09
CA ALA A 251 7.35 -4.20 -2.80
C ALA A 251 6.03 -4.98 -2.81
N VAL A 252 4.99 -4.50 -3.51
CA VAL A 252 3.68 -5.16 -3.54
C VAL A 252 3.72 -6.50 -4.27
N PRO A 253 4.29 -6.61 -5.49
CA PRO A 253 4.45 -7.91 -6.15
C PRO A 253 5.21 -8.92 -5.28
N THR A 254 6.21 -8.44 -4.54
CA THR A 254 6.99 -9.25 -3.58
C THR A 254 6.11 -9.71 -2.41
N LEU A 255 5.29 -8.82 -1.83
CA LEU A 255 4.40 -9.20 -0.74
C LEU A 255 3.33 -10.20 -1.19
N LEU A 256 2.75 -9.98 -2.38
CA LEU A 256 1.75 -10.89 -2.94
C LEU A 256 2.35 -12.25 -3.29
N SER A 257 3.60 -12.29 -3.78
CA SER A 257 4.27 -13.56 -4.06
C SER A 257 4.66 -14.34 -2.79
N LEU A 258 4.66 -13.70 -1.61
CA LEU A 258 4.90 -14.36 -0.32
C LEU A 258 3.62 -14.84 0.37
N SER A 259 2.44 -14.53 -0.19
CA SER A 259 1.17 -14.94 0.41
C SER A 259 0.96 -16.44 0.21
N ASN A 260 0.59 -17.15 1.28
CA ASN A 260 0.44 -18.60 1.24
C ASN A 260 -0.96 -19.02 0.76
N ASP A 261 -1.96 -18.22 1.09
CA ASP A 261 -3.34 -18.45 0.71
C ASP A 261 -4.03 -17.18 0.18
N SER A 262 -5.29 -17.32 -0.22
CA SER A 262 -6.10 -16.22 -0.75
C SER A 262 -6.43 -15.14 0.27
N LEU A 263 -6.48 -15.49 1.55
CA LEU A 263 -6.86 -14.57 2.62
C LEU A 263 -5.68 -13.67 3.00
N ASP A 264 -4.47 -14.24 3.04
CA ASP A 264 -3.20 -13.49 3.12
C ASP A 264 -3.07 -12.50 1.96
N LEU A 265 -3.36 -12.93 0.73
CA LEU A 265 -3.37 -12.05 -0.45
C LEU A 265 -4.31 -10.86 -0.24
N VAL A 266 -5.53 -11.11 0.22
CA VAL A 266 -6.53 -10.07 0.47
C VAL A 266 -6.05 -9.09 1.54
N PHE A 267 -5.52 -9.58 2.67
CA PHE A 267 -4.99 -8.69 3.71
C PHE A 267 -3.81 -7.87 3.25
N ASN A 268 -2.89 -8.45 2.47
CA ASN A 268 -1.75 -7.74 1.91
C ASN A 268 -2.16 -6.66 0.90
N MET A 269 -3.19 -6.92 0.08
CA MET A 269 -3.79 -5.91 -0.80
C MET A 269 -4.47 -4.78 -0.03
N LEU A 270 -5.22 -5.10 1.02
CA LEU A 270 -5.88 -4.10 1.87
C LEU A 270 -4.86 -3.23 2.59
N ALA A 271 -3.81 -3.82 3.17
CA ALA A 271 -2.73 -3.08 3.82
C ALA A 271 -2.03 -2.14 2.84
N THR A 272 -1.75 -2.62 1.63
CA THR A 272 -1.15 -1.80 0.56
C THR A 272 -2.05 -0.62 0.19
N THR A 273 -3.33 -0.88 -0.05
CA THR A 273 -4.31 0.14 -0.45
C THR A 273 -4.48 1.20 0.64
N PHE A 274 -4.50 0.78 1.90
CA PHE A 274 -4.56 1.70 3.04
C PHE A 274 -3.37 2.69 3.07
N ILE A 275 -2.15 2.21 2.79
CA ILE A 275 -0.97 3.09 2.82
C ILE A 275 -0.99 4.06 1.63
N LEU A 276 -1.43 3.60 0.47
CA LEU A 276 -1.64 4.42 -0.72
C LEU A 276 -2.67 5.54 -0.44
N GLU A 277 -3.82 5.18 0.14
CA GLU A 277 -4.90 6.14 0.47
C GLU A 277 -4.63 7.05 1.68
N VAL A 278 -3.48 6.94 2.35
CA VAL A 278 -3.21 7.72 3.57
C VAL A 278 -3.25 9.24 3.34
N ASP A 279 -2.89 9.69 2.13
CA ASP A 279 -2.95 11.10 1.74
C ASP A 279 -4.40 11.62 1.76
N ASN A 280 -5.32 10.85 1.17
CA ASN A 280 -6.75 11.14 1.14
C ASN A 280 -7.38 11.05 2.54
N LEU A 281 -6.96 10.06 3.35
CA LEU A 281 -7.40 9.94 4.73
C LEU A 281 -6.96 11.14 5.58
N LEU A 282 -5.72 11.62 5.42
CA LEU A 282 -5.25 12.80 6.13
C LEU A 282 -6.00 14.06 5.67
N TYR A 283 -6.27 14.21 4.38
CA TYR A 283 -7.09 15.32 3.87
C TYR A 283 -8.47 15.37 4.52
N GLU A 284 -9.16 14.23 4.57
CA GLU A 284 -10.53 14.16 5.08
C GLU A 284 -10.63 14.35 6.60
N ASN A 285 -9.62 13.90 7.35
CA ASN A 285 -9.68 13.80 8.81
C ASN A 285 -8.84 14.85 9.56
N VAL A 286 -7.76 15.39 8.96
CA VAL A 286 -6.91 16.39 9.62
C VAL A 286 -7.37 17.81 9.33
N LEU A 287 -7.86 18.08 8.12
CA LEU A 287 -8.28 19.41 7.73
C LEU A 287 -9.68 19.76 8.25
N GLU A 288 -9.80 20.96 8.79
CA GLU A 288 -11.09 21.51 9.17
C GLU A 288 -11.98 21.73 7.93
N LYS A 289 -13.30 21.68 8.12
CA LYS A 289 -14.27 21.92 7.03
C LYS A 289 -14.04 23.29 6.36
N ALA A 290 -13.64 24.30 7.12
CA ALA A 290 -13.36 25.65 6.61
C ALA A 290 -12.16 25.68 5.67
N GLU A 291 -11.07 24.98 6.02
CA GLU A 291 -9.85 24.90 5.21
C GLU A 291 -10.08 24.18 3.88
N ARG A 292 -10.82 23.06 3.92
CA ARG A 292 -11.19 22.34 2.71
C ARG A 292 -12.01 23.19 1.76
N ARG A 293 -12.97 23.95 2.31
CA ARG A 293 -13.79 24.88 1.52
C ARG A 293 -12.95 26.01 0.93
N GLU A 294 -12.01 26.56 1.68
CA GLU A 294 -11.09 27.58 1.18
C GLU A 294 -10.27 27.05 -0.01
N TYR A 295 -9.78 25.81 0.09
CA TYR A 295 -9.08 25.14 -0.99
C TYR A 295 -9.94 24.86 -2.21
N GLU A 296 -11.16 24.36 -2.04
CA GLU A 296 -12.08 24.12 -3.15
C GLU A 296 -12.48 25.43 -3.87
N LEU A 297 -12.45 26.56 -3.17
CA LEU A 297 -12.67 27.89 -3.76
C LEU A 297 -11.42 28.49 -4.40
N ALA A 298 -10.23 28.03 -4.02
CA ALA A 298 -8.97 28.48 -4.59
C ALA A 298 -8.84 27.92 -6.01
N LYS A 299 -9.29 28.69 -7.00
CA LYS A 299 -9.15 28.39 -8.43
C LYS A 299 -7.68 28.45 -8.83
N LEU A 300 -6.93 27.37 -8.60
CA LEU A 300 -5.53 27.32 -9.02
C LEU A 300 -5.40 26.98 -10.51
N PRO A 301 -4.45 27.63 -11.21
CA PRO A 301 -4.14 27.25 -12.58
C PRO A 301 -3.43 25.89 -12.57
N HIS A 302 -4.09 24.86 -13.11
CA HIS A 302 -3.49 23.55 -13.32
C HIS A 302 -2.37 23.65 -14.39
N LEU A 303 -1.23 23.01 -14.14
CA LEU A 303 -0.12 22.97 -15.10
C LEU A 303 -0.40 22.07 -16.31
N LEU A 304 -1.17 21.01 -16.08
CA LEU A 304 -1.55 20.03 -17.09
C LEU A 304 -3.06 20.09 -17.33
N THR A 305 -3.45 19.91 -18.59
CA THR A 305 -4.85 19.70 -18.93
C THR A 305 -5.31 18.32 -18.48
N GLU A 306 -6.60 18.15 -18.19
CA GLU A 306 -7.17 16.85 -17.80
C GLU A 306 -6.83 15.74 -18.83
N GLN A 307 -6.81 16.09 -20.11
CA GLN A 307 -6.43 15.17 -21.19
C GLN A 307 -4.96 14.73 -21.11
N GLU A 308 -4.04 15.65 -20.80
CA GLU A 308 -2.61 15.33 -20.63
C GLU A 308 -2.38 14.45 -19.39
N CYS A 309 -3.02 14.79 -18.25
CA CYS A 309 -3.00 13.95 -17.04
C CYS A 309 -3.51 12.53 -17.33
N GLY A 310 -4.62 12.42 -18.06
CA GLY A 310 -5.18 11.14 -18.46
C GLY A 310 -4.25 10.31 -19.36
N TYR A 311 -3.54 10.96 -20.29
CA TYR A 311 -2.58 10.28 -21.16
C TYR A 311 -1.37 9.73 -20.38
N TRP A 312 -0.71 10.58 -19.58
CA TRP A 312 0.49 10.20 -18.84
C TRP A 312 0.21 9.19 -17.73
N SER A 313 -0.87 9.38 -16.95
CA SER A 313 -1.31 8.39 -15.96
C SER A 313 -1.65 7.05 -16.62
N SER A 314 -2.27 7.05 -17.81
CA SER A 314 -2.53 5.80 -18.54
C SER A 314 -1.25 5.13 -19.05
N LEU A 315 -0.22 5.90 -19.44
CA LEU A 315 1.05 5.35 -19.89
C LEU A 315 1.80 4.68 -18.72
N LEU A 316 1.90 5.39 -17.58
CA LEU A 316 2.50 4.88 -16.34
C LEU A 316 1.75 3.65 -15.82
N PHE A 317 0.42 3.65 -15.86
CA PHE A 317 -0.39 2.49 -15.49
C PHE A 317 -0.02 1.24 -16.29
N LYS A 318 0.05 1.34 -17.63
CA LYS A 318 0.44 0.20 -18.48
C LYS A 318 1.82 -0.31 -18.11
N PHE A 319 2.76 0.59 -17.88
CA PHE A 319 4.10 0.25 -17.42
C PHE A 319 4.06 -0.47 -16.06
N HIS A 320 3.36 0.06 -15.06
CA HIS A 320 3.24 -0.56 -13.74
C HIS A 320 2.62 -1.94 -13.81
N VAL A 321 1.52 -2.14 -14.54
CA VAL A 321 0.88 -3.46 -14.65
C VAL A 321 1.86 -4.48 -15.21
N VAL A 322 2.54 -4.16 -16.32
CA VAL A 322 3.50 -5.07 -16.95
C VAL A 322 4.69 -5.34 -16.03
N TRP A 323 5.24 -4.30 -15.40
CA TRP A 323 6.39 -4.43 -14.50
C TRP A 323 6.05 -5.23 -13.24
N MET A 324 4.98 -4.85 -12.54
CA MET A 324 4.53 -5.53 -11.33
C MET A 324 4.19 -7.00 -11.60
N ALA A 325 3.57 -7.31 -12.75
CA ALA A 325 3.31 -8.69 -13.13
C ALA A 325 4.62 -9.46 -13.38
N ALA A 326 5.58 -8.85 -14.06
CA ALA A 326 6.89 -9.46 -14.29
C ALA A 326 7.65 -9.72 -12.97
N VAL A 327 7.65 -8.75 -12.05
CA VAL A 327 8.26 -8.91 -10.72
C VAL A 327 7.53 -9.98 -9.91
N PHE A 328 6.20 -9.96 -9.88
CA PHE A 328 5.41 -10.98 -9.17
C PHE A 328 5.75 -12.40 -9.66
N LEU A 329 5.74 -12.60 -10.97
CA LEU A 329 6.05 -13.90 -11.58
C LEU A 329 7.52 -14.29 -11.36
N TRP A 330 8.45 -13.35 -11.45
CA TRP A 330 9.86 -13.59 -11.14
C TRP A 330 10.03 -14.08 -9.70
N PHE A 331 9.43 -13.39 -8.73
CA PHE A 331 9.51 -13.79 -7.34
C PHE A 331 8.87 -15.15 -7.07
N ARG A 332 7.66 -15.36 -7.60
CA ARG A 332 6.89 -16.57 -7.31
C ARG A 332 7.42 -17.81 -8.03
N LEU A 333 7.91 -17.66 -9.27
CA LEU A 333 8.31 -18.80 -10.11
C LEU A 333 9.83 -19.05 -10.14
N VAL A 334 10.65 -18.01 -9.93
CA VAL A 334 12.12 -18.13 -10.02
C VAL A 334 12.74 -18.09 -8.64
N LEU A 335 12.46 -17.05 -7.84
CA LEU A 335 13.10 -16.89 -6.54
C LEU A 335 12.67 -17.94 -5.51
N ASN A 336 11.47 -18.50 -5.65
CA ASN A 336 10.95 -19.56 -4.78
C ASN A 336 11.77 -20.87 -4.85
N GLU A 337 12.61 -21.04 -5.88
CA GLU A 337 13.53 -22.19 -5.98
C GLU A 337 14.79 -22.04 -5.10
N TYR A 338 15.06 -20.83 -4.60
CA TYR A 338 16.24 -20.54 -3.78
C TYR A 338 15.89 -20.56 -2.29
N ALA A 339 16.84 -20.98 -1.45
CA ALA A 339 16.67 -20.98 0.01
C ALA A 339 17.92 -20.42 0.72
N GLY A 340 17.75 -20.01 1.98
CA GLY A 340 18.83 -19.58 2.86
C GLY A 340 19.65 -18.41 2.31
N ASN A 341 20.97 -18.54 2.34
CA ASN A 341 21.89 -17.49 1.90
C ASN A 341 21.77 -17.20 0.40
N ASP A 342 21.57 -18.22 -0.43
CA ASP A 342 21.46 -18.07 -1.88
C ASP A 342 20.22 -17.23 -2.25
N TYR A 343 19.10 -17.44 -1.53
CA TYR A 343 17.91 -16.60 -1.68
C TYR A 343 18.20 -15.14 -1.32
N SER A 344 18.85 -14.91 -0.16
CA SER A 344 19.16 -13.54 0.28
C SER A 344 20.05 -12.81 -0.73
N GLU A 345 21.05 -13.49 -1.29
CA GLU A 345 21.95 -12.93 -2.29
C GLU A 345 21.20 -12.55 -3.57
N HIS A 346 20.35 -13.45 -4.09
CA HIS A 346 19.55 -13.19 -5.29
C HIS A 346 18.49 -12.12 -5.06
N LEU A 347 17.87 -12.09 -3.87
CA LEU A 347 16.95 -11.04 -3.47
C LEU A 347 17.65 -9.68 -3.53
N PHE A 348 18.82 -9.53 -2.93
CA PHE A 348 19.55 -8.26 -2.91
C PHE A 348 20.10 -7.84 -4.28
N GLN A 349 20.75 -8.77 -4.98
CA GLN A 349 21.35 -8.49 -6.29
C GLN A 349 20.29 -8.24 -7.37
N GLY A 350 19.13 -8.92 -7.30
CA GLY A 350 18.04 -8.77 -8.25
C GLY A 350 17.17 -7.55 -7.98
N THR A 351 16.85 -7.26 -6.72
CA THR A 351 15.93 -6.14 -6.39
C THR A 351 16.56 -4.78 -6.55
N GLY A 352 17.84 -4.59 -6.19
CA GLY A 352 18.52 -3.29 -6.26
C GLY A 352 18.42 -2.63 -7.65
N PRO A 353 18.82 -3.31 -8.73
CA PRO A 353 18.67 -2.81 -10.10
C PRO A 353 17.21 -2.57 -10.50
N SER A 354 16.27 -3.41 -10.02
CA SER A 354 14.84 -3.27 -10.28
C SER A 354 14.28 -1.94 -9.72
N TYR A 355 14.60 -1.62 -8.47
CA TYR A 355 14.21 -0.34 -7.86
C TYR A 355 14.80 0.85 -8.64
N ALA A 356 16.09 0.80 -8.98
CA ALA A 356 16.74 1.86 -9.76
C ALA A 356 16.08 2.07 -11.14
N ALA A 357 15.73 0.99 -11.83
CA ALA A 357 15.06 1.06 -13.13
C ALA A 357 13.66 1.70 -13.01
N VAL A 358 12.85 1.27 -12.04
CA VAL A 358 11.50 1.82 -11.81
C VAL A 358 11.57 3.30 -11.46
N TYR A 359 12.42 3.69 -10.52
CA TYR A 359 12.60 5.10 -10.16
C TYR A 359 13.06 5.94 -11.35
N GLY A 360 14.03 5.45 -12.12
CA GLY A 360 14.56 6.17 -13.29
C GLY A 360 13.51 6.37 -14.40
N ILE A 361 12.80 5.31 -14.79
CA ILE A 361 11.76 5.37 -15.83
C ILE A 361 10.64 6.32 -15.41
N ARG A 362 10.23 6.23 -14.14
CA ARG A 362 9.13 7.03 -13.60
C ARG A 362 9.48 8.50 -13.48
N ALA A 363 10.65 8.81 -12.91
CA ALA A 363 11.17 10.17 -12.87
C ALA A 363 11.27 10.75 -14.29
N PHE A 364 11.79 9.98 -15.24
CA PHE A 364 11.87 10.40 -16.65
C PHE A 364 10.49 10.71 -17.25
N ALA A 365 9.52 9.81 -17.09
CA ALA A 365 8.17 9.99 -17.62
C ALA A 365 7.48 11.23 -17.04
N LEU A 366 7.59 11.42 -15.72
CA LEU A 366 7.00 12.58 -15.04
C LEU A 366 7.69 13.88 -15.49
N VAL A 367 9.03 13.95 -15.47
CA VAL A 367 9.76 15.13 -15.95
C VAL A 367 9.42 15.43 -17.41
N TYR A 368 9.32 14.41 -18.26
CA TYR A 368 8.93 14.58 -19.65
C TYR A 368 7.50 15.11 -19.79
N ALA A 369 6.56 14.69 -18.95
CA ALA A 369 5.20 15.21 -18.93
C ALA A 369 5.17 16.72 -18.64
N PHE A 370 5.98 17.19 -17.70
CA PHE A 370 6.06 18.62 -17.33
C PHE A 370 6.98 19.45 -18.25
N ARG A 371 7.76 18.79 -19.12
CA ARG A 371 8.77 19.39 -20.01
C ARG A 371 8.21 20.44 -20.99
N HIS A 372 6.99 20.31 -21.46
CA HIS A 372 6.52 21.10 -22.61
C HIS A 372 6.07 22.55 -22.29
N ARG A 373 6.19 23.04 -21.05
CA ARG A 373 5.53 24.28 -20.60
C ARG A 373 6.44 25.48 -20.26
N GLY A 374 7.74 25.44 -20.57
CA GLY A 374 8.57 26.66 -20.61
C GLY A 374 9.16 27.17 -19.28
N GLU A 375 8.87 26.55 -18.12
CA GLU A 375 9.45 26.91 -16.81
C GLU A 375 10.84 26.26 -16.52
N TRP A 376 11.63 26.07 -17.58
CA TRP A 376 12.83 25.22 -17.55
C TRP A 376 14.01 25.76 -16.74
N SER A 377 14.10 27.07 -16.51
CA SER A 377 15.27 27.65 -15.83
C SER A 377 15.32 27.25 -14.35
N THR A 378 14.18 27.22 -13.67
CA THR A 378 14.04 26.77 -12.28
C THR A 378 14.03 25.24 -12.19
N PHE A 379 13.44 24.58 -13.18
CA PHE A 379 13.39 23.12 -13.26
C PHE A 379 14.78 22.49 -13.38
N ARG A 380 15.75 23.08 -14.10
CA ARG A 380 17.10 22.50 -14.24
C ARG A 380 17.87 22.36 -12.91
N VAL A 381 17.75 23.34 -12.02
CA VAL A 381 18.42 23.28 -10.70
C VAL A 381 17.74 22.24 -9.82
N CYS A 382 16.40 22.21 -9.85
CA CYS A 382 15.60 21.24 -9.13
C CYS A 382 15.82 19.82 -9.68
N GLU A 383 15.87 19.63 -11.00
CA GLU A 383 16.13 18.37 -11.72
C GLU A 383 17.53 17.82 -11.40
N VAL A 384 18.56 18.67 -11.39
CA VAL A 384 19.90 18.28 -10.90
C VAL A 384 19.85 17.91 -9.42
N LEU A 385 19.05 18.61 -8.61
CA LEU A 385 18.82 18.26 -7.21
C LEU A 385 18.02 16.96 -7.06
N VAL A 386 17.03 16.63 -7.89
CA VAL A 386 16.34 15.32 -7.85
C VAL A 386 17.29 14.24 -8.22
N ILE A 387 18.03 14.41 -9.31
CA ILE A 387 18.97 13.42 -9.76
C ILE A 387 20.01 13.22 -8.66
N ALA A 388 20.56 14.31 -8.10
CA ALA A 388 21.52 14.23 -7.01
C ALA A 388 20.93 13.64 -5.73
N LEU A 389 19.73 14.01 -5.31
CA LEU A 389 19.13 13.63 -4.03
C LEU A 389 18.50 12.22 -4.12
N SER A 390 17.96 11.84 -5.28
CA SER A 390 17.56 10.47 -5.59
C SER A 390 18.78 9.56 -5.72
N LEU A 391 19.87 10.01 -6.36
CA LEU A 391 21.16 9.30 -6.33
C LEU A 391 21.73 9.25 -4.92
N SER A 392 21.55 10.29 -4.10
CA SER A 392 22.06 10.34 -2.72
C SER A 392 21.29 9.40 -1.81
N ILE A 393 19.96 9.40 -1.87
CA ILE A 393 19.09 8.48 -1.14
C ILE A 393 19.34 7.06 -1.62
N PHE A 394 19.42 6.84 -2.94
CA PHE A 394 19.79 5.55 -3.50
C PHE A 394 21.16 5.10 -2.99
N CYS A 395 22.18 5.95 -3.02
CA CYS A 395 23.50 5.66 -2.49
C CYS A 395 23.47 5.40 -0.98
N ILE A 396 22.75 6.19 -0.18
CA ILE A 396 22.67 6.02 1.28
C ILE A 396 21.95 4.72 1.62
N LEU A 397 20.83 4.42 0.98
CA LEU A 397 20.10 3.17 1.18
C LEU A 397 20.91 1.98 0.66
N TYR A 398 21.53 2.09 -0.51
CA TYR A 398 22.44 1.09 -1.05
C TYR A 398 23.60 0.84 -0.10
N PHE A 399 24.29 1.87 0.40
CA PHE A 399 25.36 1.73 1.39
C PHE A 399 24.88 1.25 2.75
N TYR A 400 23.65 1.57 3.17
CA TYR A 400 23.09 1.07 4.42
C TYR A 400 22.73 -0.41 4.32
N PHE A 401 22.04 -0.82 3.25
CA PHE A 401 21.68 -2.21 3.00
C PHE A 401 22.90 -3.08 2.65
N VAL A 402 23.75 -2.63 1.72
CA VAL A 402 24.97 -3.35 1.35
C VAL A 402 26.02 -3.26 2.45
N GLY A 403 26.12 -2.14 3.17
CA GLY A 403 27.03 -1.99 4.30
C GLY A 403 26.65 -2.87 5.49
N ASN A 404 25.36 -3.05 5.78
CA ASN A 404 24.90 -4.02 6.79
C ASN A 404 25.00 -5.48 6.33
N ASN A 405 25.12 -5.74 5.02
CA ASN A 405 25.42 -7.08 4.49
C ASN A 405 26.94 -7.36 4.42
N LEU A 406 27.76 -6.35 4.13
CA LEU A 406 29.23 -6.44 4.10
C LEU A 406 29.82 -6.44 5.51
N VAL A 407 29.27 -5.61 6.39
CA VAL A 407 29.43 -5.72 7.83
C VAL A 407 28.28 -6.60 8.30
N GLY A 408 28.34 -7.88 7.93
CA GLY A 408 27.34 -8.86 8.33
C GLY A 408 27.06 -8.79 9.83
N PRO A 409 25.97 -9.43 10.31
CA PRO A 409 25.74 -9.51 11.74
C PRO A 409 27.04 -9.99 12.38
N TRP A 410 27.49 -9.27 13.40
CA TRP A 410 28.44 -9.79 14.39
C TRP A 410 27.87 -11.03 15.14
N VAL A 411 26.97 -11.79 14.52
CA VAL A 411 26.82 -13.22 14.74
C VAL A 411 28.08 -13.84 14.14
N SER A 412 29.13 -13.78 14.94
CA SER A 412 30.31 -14.61 14.80
C SER A 412 29.91 -16.00 14.30
N PRO A 413 30.61 -16.61 13.34
CA PRO A 413 30.46 -18.03 13.02
C PRO A 413 30.77 -18.94 14.23
N HIS A 414 31.12 -18.37 15.40
CA HIS A 414 31.23 -19.04 16.69
C HIS A 414 30.18 -18.61 17.72
N SER A 415 29.09 -17.96 17.31
CA SER A 415 27.92 -17.84 18.19
C SER A 415 27.36 -19.25 18.43
N PRO A 416 27.29 -19.71 19.68
CA PRO A 416 26.92 -21.09 20.04
C PRO A 416 25.41 -21.32 19.95
N TRP A 417 24.80 -20.93 18.83
CA TRP A 417 23.55 -21.55 18.38
C TRP A 417 23.94 -22.87 17.73
N ASP A 418 24.40 -23.77 18.60
CA ASP A 418 24.75 -25.14 18.31
C ASP A 418 23.46 -25.88 17.95
N THR A 419 23.15 -25.92 16.66
CA THR A 419 22.00 -26.64 16.08
C THR A 419 22.12 -28.16 16.27
N SER A 420 23.23 -28.66 16.83
CA SER A 420 23.36 -30.06 17.24
C SER A 420 22.42 -30.47 18.39
N HIS A 421 21.76 -29.51 19.06
CA HIS A 421 20.77 -29.79 20.11
C HIS A 421 19.30 -29.75 19.65
N CYS A 422 19.00 -29.40 18.39
CA CYS A 422 17.63 -29.48 17.83
C CYS A 422 17.32 -30.80 17.12
N LEU A 423 18.29 -31.71 16.98
CA LEU A 423 18.07 -33.10 16.59
C LEU A 423 18.13 -34.00 17.84
N LYS A 424 17.12 -33.88 18.70
CA LYS A 424 16.79 -34.90 19.71
C LYS A 424 15.31 -34.92 20.03
#